data_AF-A0A7H2BCF9-F1
#
_entry.id   AF-A0A7H2BCF9-F1
#
_cell.length_a   1.000
_cell.length_b   1.000
_cell.length_c   1.000
_cell.angle_alpha   90.00
_cell.angle_beta   90.00
_cell.angle_gamma   90.00
#
_symmetry.space_group_name_H-M   'P 1'
#
loop_
_entity.id
_entity.type
_entity.pdbx_description
1 polymer ?
#
loop_
_entity_poly.entity_id
_entity_poly.type
_entity_poly.pdbx_seq_one_letter_code
_entity_poly.pdbx_strand_id
1 'polypeptide(L)'
;MAPNNEGREWENLAPAINDHQADTPSGAGADKEQAAGSARTTDKLLRARRAETVSESGKTVDRPAALTHDVDAAAEQPPVAEENDGLATGEASTADEVSEGPLQHRGQESDVAAVVASTAAPKTPARIADQQTEAAERANAREIAVNDRPRFLRLRQIIIALAVPLVTLALSVRLIATTGFLWLAYHRPGFPADSYGFDAAERMRLGSYGLEYICNFAPSTYLSELTNAQGHKWFLAKEVAHMTDVKHVMIVAMILATAWAALALFSSHSLKERAPGAIRKSIFAGSWITLVLMIALGVLGALGWESFFTRFHELFFPQGNWMFRASDTLIRLYPPQFWVDAGIAVAALALLFTILVMVLSWPTKFRRERARKNAADRLALKQKLSQD
;
A
#
# COMPACT_ATOMS: atom_id res chain seq x y z
N MET A 1 22.14 20.29 -39.59
CA MET A 1 22.24 20.12 -38.13
C MET A 1 21.60 18.79 -37.76
N ALA A 2 22.23 18.02 -36.87
CA ALA A 2 21.65 16.81 -36.29
C ALA A 2 21.50 17.01 -34.77
N PRO A 3 20.51 16.40 -34.10
CA PRO A 3 20.35 16.50 -32.65
C PRO A 3 21.34 15.61 -31.90
N ASN A 4 21.86 16.07 -30.76
CA ASN A 4 22.71 15.25 -29.88
C ASN A 4 21.92 14.08 -29.27
N ASN A 5 22.60 12.94 -29.08
CA ASN A 5 22.03 11.69 -28.56
C ASN A 5 22.64 11.28 -27.20
N GLU A 6 23.06 12.26 -26.39
CA GLU A 6 23.85 12.09 -25.15
C GLU A 6 22.99 11.69 -23.92
N GLY A 7 21.98 10.83 -24.12
CA GLY A 7 20.98 10.50 -23.09
C GLY A 7 20.73 9.01 -22.84
N ARG A 8 21.50 8.10 -23.45
CA ARG A 8 21.19 6.65 -23.49
C ARG A 8 22.36 5.71 -23.18
N GLU A 9 23.38 6.17 -22.46
CA GLU A 9 24.53 5.31 -22.09
C GLU A 9 24.17 4.15 -21.15
N TRP A 10 23.01 4.21 -20.48
CA TRP A 10 22.51 3.16 -19.59
C TRP A 10 22.06 1.87 -20.31
N GLU A 11 21.81 1.91 -21.62
CA GLU A 11 21.34 0.76 -22.42
C GLU A 11 22.39 -0.39 -22.49
N ASN A 12 23.65 -0.14 -22.13
CA ASN A 12 24.78 -1.06 -22.33
C ASN A 12 25.26 -1.83 -21.06
N LEU A 13 24.59 -1.71 -19.91
CA LEU A 13 25.11 -2.20 -18.61
C LEU A 13 24.60 -3.58 -18.16
N ALA A 14 24.10 -4.41 -19.08
CA ALA A 14 23.55 -5.75 -18.78
C ALA A 14 24.46 -6.90 -19.30
N PRO A 15 25.41 -7.42 -18.50
CA PRO A 15 26.11 -8.65 -18.83
C PRO A 15 25.19 -9.86 -18.59
N ALA A 16 25.07 -10.73 -19.59
CA ALA A 16 24.45 -12.04 -19.41
C ALA A 16 25.34 -12.92 -18.51
N ILE A 17 24.73 -13.63 -17.55
CA ILE A 17 25.44 -14.58 -16.69
C ILE A 17 24.75 -15.93 -16.77
N ASN A 18 25.44 -16.88 -17.38
CA ASN A 18 25.20 -18.31 -17.24
C ASN A 18 26.59 -18.97 -17.03
N ASP A 19 26.60 -20.10 -16.32
CA ASP A 19 27.69 -21.08 -16.25
C ASP A 19 29.01 -20.75 -15.51
N HIS A 20 29.31 -21.59 -14.50
CA HIS A 20 30.64 -21.99 -13.98
C HIS A 20 31.56 -20.93 -13.32
N GLN A 21 32.37 -21.23 -12.28
CA GLN A 21 32.50 -22.43 -11.43
C GLN A 21 32.89 -22.02 -9.99
N ALA A 22 32.83 -22.94 -9.03
CA ALA A 22 33.21 -22.68 -7.64
C ALA A 22 34.71 -22.88 -7.38
N ASP A 23 35.27 -22.05 -6.49
CA ASP A 23 36.42 -22.40 -5.65
C ASP A 23 36.41 -21.57 -4.34
N THR A 24 37.05 -22.07 -3.28
CA THR A 24 37.07 -21.43 -1.95
C THR A 24 38.43 -21.58 -1.26
N PRO A 25 38.80 -20.62 -0.40
CA PRO A 25 39.58 -20.96 0.79
C PRO A 25 39.03 -20.36 2.11
N SER A 26 39.48 -20.93 3.22
CA SER A 26 39.04 -20.66 4.59
C SER A 26 39.68 -19.40 5.21
N GLY A 27 39.00 -18.77 6.18
CA GLY A 27 39.50 -17.58 6.88
C GLY A 27 38.77 -17.17 8.18
N ALA A 28 38.08 -18.07 8.87
CA ALA A 28 37.29 -17.72 10.05
C ALA A 28 38.14 -17.63 11.34
N GLY A 29 38.29 -16.43 11.93
CA GLY A 29 38.97 -16.30 13.24
C GLY A 29 39.04 -14.91 13.89
N ALA A 30 39.15 -13.82 13.13
CA ALA A 30 39.56 -12.52 13.69
C ALA A 30 38.40 -11.61 14.18
N ASP A 31 37.20 -11.75 13.62
CA ASP A 31 36.25 -10.61 13.52
C ASP A 31 35.54 -10.24 14.83
N LYS A 32 35.55 -11.14 15.83
CA LYS A 32 34.77 -10.97 17.07
C LYS A 32 35.32 -9.92 18.03
N GLU A 33 36.62 -9.64 17.97
CA GLU A 33 37.26 -8.71 18.93
C GLU A 33 37.18 -7.24 18.46
N GLN A 34 37.36 -6.99 17.15
CA GLN A 34 37.17 -5.64 16.58
C GLN A 34 35.73 -5.12 16.73
N ALA A 35 34.72 -5.99 16.57
CA ALA A 35 33.31 -5.64 16.76
C ALA A 35 33.03 -5.10 18.18
N ALA A 36 33.64 -5.70 19.21
CA ALA A 36 33.48 -5.29 20.61
C ALA A 36 34.18 -3.95 20.92
N GLY A 37 35.33 -3.67 20.29
CA GLY A 37 36.03 -2.39 20.40
C GLY A 37 35.27 -1.24 19.77
N SER A 38 34.71 -1.44 18.58
CA SER A 38 33.91 -0.44 17.86
C SER A 38 32.66 -0.02 18.67
N ALA A 39 31.89 -0.99 19.18
CA ALA A 39 30.66 -0.73 19.95
C ALA A 39 30.89 0.07 21.26
N ARG A 40 32.05 -0.12 21.93
CA ARG A 40 32.41 0.68 23.12
C ARG A 40 32.84 2.12 22.79
N THR A 41 33.25 2.36 21.54
CA THR A 41 33.77 3.65 21.09
C THR A 41 32.63 4.56 20.63
N THR A 42 31.64 4.01 19.91
CA THR A 42 30.41 4.74 19.53
C THR A 42 29.58 5.16 20.74
N ASP A 43 29.41 4.30 21.76
CA ASP A 43 28.67 4.67 22.97
C ASP A 43 29.33 5.79 23.79
N LYS A 44 30.67 5.90 23.77
CA LYS A 44 31.38 7.07 24.33
C LYS A 44 31.09 8.36 23.55
N LEU A 45 31.15 8.32 22.22
CA LEU A 45 30.88 9.47 21.35
C LEU A 45 29.43 9.97 21.50
N LEU A 46 28.45 9.05 21.58
CA LEU A 46 27.05 9.39 21.79
C LEU A 46 26.77 10.04 23.16
N ARG A 47 27.50 9.64 24.20
CA ARG A 47 27.41 10.26 25.54
C ARG A 47 28.03 11.66 25.56
N ALA A 48 29.18 11.86 24.91
CA ALA A 48 29.82 13.17 24.80
C ALA A 48 28.90 14.18 24.10
N ARG A 49 28.39 13.84 22.92
CA ARG A 49 27.49 14.70 22.14
C ARG A 49 26.21 15.08 22.88
N ARG A 50 25.68 14.16 23.71
CA ARG A 50 24.50 14.43 24.55
C ARG A 50 24.79 15.46 25.64
N ALA A 51 26.01 15.51 26.20
CA ALA A 51 26.38 16.52 27.19
C ALA A 51 26.45 17.93 26.57
N GLU A 52 27.00 18.06 25.37
CA GLU A 52 27.09 19.33 24.62
C GLU A 52 25.69 19.91 24.33
N THR A 53 24.76 19.08 23.84
CA THR A 53 23.37 19.52 23.55
C THR A 53 22.57 20.01 24.76
N VAL A 54 23.00 19.69 25.99
CA VAL A 54 22.36 20.21 27.23
C VAL A 54 22.93 21.58 27.61
N SER A 55 24.13 21.93 27.16
CA SER A 55 24.82 23.19 27.48
C SER A 55 24.29 24.37 26.65
N GLU A 56 24.03 24.16 25.35
CA GLU A 56 23.61 25.26 24.45
C GLU A 56 22.16 25.74 24.67
N SER A 57 21.28 24.90 25.22
CA SER A 57 19.86 25.26 25.44
C SER A 57 19.63 26.32 26.53
N GLY A 58 20.69 26.84 27.17
CA GLY A 58 20.64 27.75 28.30
C GLY A 58 20.78 29.26 27.99
N LYS A 59 20.86 29.68 26.71
CA LYS A 59 21.20 31.07 26.35
C LYS A 59 20.08 31.78 25.58
N THR A 60 19.48 32.78 26.21
CA THR A 60 18.51 33.72 25.63
C THR A 60 19.21 34.89 24.92
N VAL A 61 18.55 35.50 23.92
CA VAL A 61 18.50 36.96 23.65
C VAL A 61 17.53 37.28 22.48
N ASP A 62 16.63 38.23 22.74
CA ASP A 62 15.89 39.22 21.92
C ASP A 62 15.45 39.03 20.44
N ARG A 63 14.28 39.62 20.16
CA ARG A 63 13.76 40.00 18.83
C ARG A 63 14.11 41.47 18.51
N PRO A 64 14.14 41.87 17.23
CA PRO A 64 13.08 42.79 16.78
C PRO A 64 12.51 42.49 15.37
N ALA A 65 11.66 43.42 14.88
CA ALA A 65 11.02 43.61 13.56
C ALA A 65 11.34 42.64 12.39
N ALA A 66 10.38 42.08 11.63
CA ALA A 66 9.18 42.65 10.99
C ALA A 66 9.46 43.63 9.82
N LEU A 67 9.23 43.13 8.60
CA LEU A 67 8.98 43.91 7.37
C LEU A 67 8.02 43.12 6.48
N THR A 68 7.38 43.78 5.51
CA THR A 68 6.17 43.31 4.83
C THR A 68 6.20 43.57 3.33
N HIS A 69 5.42 42.78 2.57
CA HIS A 69 5.10 43.02 1.15
C HIS A 69 6.31 42.87 0.18
N ASP A 70 6.14 42.65 -1.13
CA ASP A 70 4.96 42.87 -1.98
C ASP A 70 4.45 41.64 -2.77
N VAL A 71 3.30 41.84 -3.42
CA VAL A 71 2.68 40.94 -4.42
C VAL A 71 2.67 41.68 -5.75
N ASP A 72 2.94 40.99 -6.86
CA ASP A 72 2.62 41.53 -8.18
C ASP A 72 2.15 40.43 -9.14
N ALA A 73 1.19 40.75 -10.03
CA ALA A 73 0.52 39.77 -10.89
C ALA A 73 -0.16 40.38 -12.12
N ALA A 74 0.36 40.08 -13.31
CA ALA A 74 -0.33 40.11 -14.61
C ALA A 74 0.28 38.99 -15.49
N ALA A 75 -0.39 38.14 -16.28
CA ALA A 75 -1.71 38.16 -16.95
C ALA A 75 -1.73 38.87 -18.32
N GLU A 76 -1.66 38.09 -19.42
CA GLU A 76 -2.22 38.47 -20.73
C GLU A 76 -2.42 37.26 -21.69
N GLN A 77 -3.43 37.35 -22.57
CA GLN A 77 -3.91 36.39 -23.60
C GLN A 77 -4.98 37.09 -24.48
N PRO A 78 -5.45 36.52 -25.62
CA PRO A 78 -4.85 35.53 -26.51
C PRO A 78 -4.51 36.20 -27.88
N PRO A 79 -5.41 36.40 -28.89
CA PRO A 79 -6.41 35.55 -29.58
C PRO A 79 -5.71 34.66 -30.65
N VAL A 80 -6.17 34.24 -31.85
CA VAL A 80 -7.34 34.47 -32.75
C VAL A 80 -7.71 33.13 -33.45
N ALA A 81 -8.86 33.07 -34.14
CA ALA A 81 -9.46 31.94 -34.87
C ALA A 81 -9.08 31.91 -36.39
N GLU A 82 -9.71 31.17 -37.34
CA GLU A 82 -10.91 30.27 -37.38
C GLU A 82 -10.56 29.04 -38.30
N GLU A 83 -11.36 28.32 -39.12
CA GLU A 83 -12.76 28.38 -39.61
C GLU A 83 -13.38 26.95 -39.77
N ASN A 84 -14.05 26.60 -40.90
CA ASN A 84 -14.94 25.42 -41.03
C ASN A 84 -14.79 24.61 -42.33
N ASP A 85 -15.17 23.32 -42.30
CA ASP A 85 -16.08 22.63 -43.25
C ASP A 85 -16.24 21.13 -42.84
N GLY A 86 -17.26 20.35 -43.24
CA GLY A 86 -18.47 20.67 -44.02
C GLY A 86 -19.13 19.41 -44.62
N LEU A 87 -20.48 19.35 -44.64
CA LEU A 87 -21.36 18.38 -45.36
C LEU A 87 -21.52 16.93 -44.80
N ALA A 88 -22.47 16.16 -45.41
CA ALA A 88 -23.25 15.10 -44.74
C ALA A 88 -23.80 14.00 -45.71
N THR A 89 -24.93 13.34 -45.32
CA THR A 89 -25.66 12.18 -45.93
C THR A 89 -25.14 10.78 -45.54
N GLY A 90 -25.99 9.74 -45.39
CA GLY A 90 -27.46 9.70 -45.36
C GLY A 90 -28.07 8.28 -45.18
N GLU A 91 -29.36 8.23 -44.80
CA GLU A 91 -30.34 7.12 -44.95
C GLU A 91 -30.09 5.74 -44.26
N ALA A 92 -31.05 4.79 -44.18
CA ALA A 92 -32.45 4.77 -43.67
C ALA A 92 -33.05 3.33 -43.80
N SER A 93 -34.24 3.06 -43.21
CA SER A 93 -35.11 1.85 -43.43
C SER A 93 -34.60 0.48 -42.91
N THR A 94 -35.40 -0.55 -42.56
CA THR A 94 -36.81 -0.77 -42.08
C THR A 94 -36.83 -2.18 -41.41
N ALA A 95 -37.66 -2.51 -40.40
CA ALA A 95 -39.06 -3.02 -40.45
C ALA A 95 -39.32 -4.18 -41.47
N ASP A 96 -40.11 -5.24 -41.21
CA ASP A 96 -40.93 -5.65 -40.03
C ASP A 96 -41.31 -7.17 -40.08
N GLU A 97 -42.13 -7.67 -39.13
CA GLU A 97 -43.09 -8.83 -39.15
C GLU A 97 -42.64 -10.24 -39.66
N VAL A 98 -42.75 -11.35 -38.90
CA VAL A 98 -43.93 -12.18 -38.46
C VAL A 98 -44.52 -13.12 -39.54
N SER A 99 -44.48 -14.47 -39.33
CA SER A 99 -45.66 -15.38 -39.22
C SER A 99 -45.36 -16.91 -39.32
N GLU A 100 -46.03 -17.69 -38.46
CA GLU A 100 -46.55 -19.09 -38.54
C GLU A 100 -45.74 -20.33 -39.06
N GLY A 101 -46.31 -21.54 -38.81
CA GLY A 101 -45.77 -22.90 -39.12
C GLY A 101 -46.56 -23.63 -40.24
N PRO A 102 -47.01 -24.91 -40.12
CA PRO A 102 -46.84 -25.92 -39.05
C PRO A 102 -46.66 -27.41 -39.54
N LEU A 103 -46.80 -28.42 -38.63
CA LEU A 103 -47.07 -29.88 -38.87
C LEU A 103 -45.90 -30.77 -39.41
N GLN A 104 -45.88 -32.13 -39.36
CA GLN A 104 -46.43 -33.18 -38.44
C GLN A 104 -45.76 -34.57 -38.68
N HIS A 105 -45.35 -35.28 -37.63
CA HIS A 105 -45.41 -36.76 -37.42
C HIS A 105 -44.80 -37.04 -36.03
N ARG A 106 -45.40 -37.69 -35.02
CA ARG A 106 -46.28 -38.86 -34.87
C ARG A 106 -45.59 -40.23 -34.97
N GLY A 107 -45.33 -40.80 -33.80
CA GLY A 107 -45.06 -42.23 -33.55
C GLY A 107 -45.38 -42.53 -32.09
N GLN A 108 -46.28 -43.49 -31.86
CA GLN A 108 -46.51 -44.16 -30.57
C GLN A 108 -45.73 -45.51 -30.64
N GLU A 109 -45.50 -46.33 -29.61
CA GLU A 109 -46.30 -46.61 -28.41
C GLU A 109 -45.46 -46.84 -27.13
N SER A 110 -46.20 -46.99 -26.04
CA SER A 110 -45.84 -47.15 -24.63
C SER A 110 -45.00 -48.39 -24.26
N ASP A 111 -44.35 -48.37 -23.08
CA ASP A 111 -44.85 -49.23 -22.00
C ASP A 111 -44.49 -48.87 -20.53
N VAL A 112 -45.49 -49.07 -19.67
CA VAL A 112 -45.48 -49.46 -18.23
C VAL A 112 -44.66 -48.68 -17.16
N ALA A 113 -45.43 -48.04 -16.27
CA ALA A 113 -45.26 -47.83 -14.81
C ALA A 113 -44.00 -47.18 -14.19
N ALA A 114 -44.18 -45.94 -13.69
CA ALA A 114 -43.75 -45.54 -12.33
C ALA A 114 -44.38 -44.18 -11.88
N VAL A 115 -45.70 -43.99 -11.98
CA VAL A 115 -46.34 -42.78 -11.42
C VAL A 115 -46.43 -42.90 -9.90
N VAL A 116 -45.36 -42.50 -9.20
CA VAL A 116 -45.39 -42.29 -7.75
C VAL A 116 -46.22 -41.04 -7.49
N ALA A 117 -47.52 -41.23 -7.28
CA ALA A 117 -48.41 -40.21 -6.78
C ALA A 117 -47.96 -39.81 -5.37
N SER A 118 -47.14 -38.75 -5.27
CA SER A 118 -46.77 -38.14 -4.00
C SER A 118 -47.98 -37.45 -3.42
N THR A 119 -48.81 -38.22 -2.69
CA THR A 119 -49.99 -37.73 -1.98
C THR A 119 -49.54 -36.74 -0.92
N ALA A 120 -49.62 -35.45 -1.27
CA ALA A 120 -49.42 -34.36 -0.34
C ALA A 120 -50.51 -34.44 0.74
N ALA A 121 -50.21 -35.14 1.84
CA ALA A 121 -51.13 -35.32 2.95
C ALA A 121 -51.69 -33.96 3.41
N PRO A 122 -53.00 -33.87 3.70
CA PRO A 122 -53.60 -32.61 4.10
C PRO A 122 -52.86 -32.05 5.31
N LYS A 123 -52.35 -30.82 5.18
CA LYS A 123 -51.58 -30.17 6.25
C LYS A 123 -52.49 -30.00 7.46
N THR A 124 -52.31 -30.85 8.48
CA THR A 124 -53.07 -30.80 9.73
C THR A 124 -53.07 -29.38 10.29
N PRO A 125 -54.21 -28.82 10.78
CA PRO A 125 -54.28 -27.42 11.20
C PRO A 125 -53.19 -27.00 12.19
N ALA A 126 -52.83 -27.87 13.15
CA ALA A 126 -51.70 -27.66 14.05
C ALA A 126 -50.38 -27.40 13.31
N ARG A 127 -50.04 -28.21 12.29
CA ARG A 127 -48.80 -28.07 11.51
C ARG A 127 -48.79 -26.82 10.62
N ILE A 128 -49.96 -26.27 10.27
CA ILE A 128 -50.07 -24.95 9.63
C ILE A 128 -49.83 -23.85 10.68
N ALA A 129 -50.47 -23.96 11.85
CA ALA A 129 -50.28 -23.02 12.95
C ALA A 129 -48.81 -22.96 13.41
N ASP A 130 -48.14 -24.10 13.59
CA ASP A 130 -46.71 -24.18 13.91
C ASP A 130 -45.84 -23.50 12.84
N GLN A 131 -46.15 -23.71 11.56
CA GLN A 131 -45.44 -23.04 10.46
C GLN A 131 -45.72 -21.53 10.42
N GLN A 132 -46.88 -21.08 10.88
CA GLN A 132 -47.26 -19.67 10.97
C GLN A 132 -46.64 -18.98 12.19
N THR A 133 -46.57 -19.63 13.36
CA THR A 133 -45.87 -19.13 14.55
C THR A 133 -44.37 -19.07 14.29
N GLU A 134 -43.75 -20.13 13.75
CA GLU A 134 -42.36 -20.09 13.31
C GLU A 134 -42.12 -18.97 12.28
N ALA A 135 -43.05 -18.73 11.34
CA ALA A 135 -42.91 -17.67 10.34
C ALA A 135 -43.03 -16.27 10.97
N ALA A 136 -43.94 -16.09 11.94
CA ALA A 136 -44.10 -14.85 12.71
C ALA A 136 -42.89 -14.57 13.61
N GLU A 137 -42.35 -15.58 14.30
CA GLU A 137 -41.10 -15.48 15.04
C GLU A 137 -39.93 -15.12 14.12
N ARG A 138 -39.81 -15.77 12.95
CA ARG A 138 -38.82 -15.42 11.93
C ARG A 138 -39.01 -14.01 11.38
N ALA A 139 -40.23 -13.49 11.31
CA ALA A 139 -40.52 -12.12 10.89
C ALA A 139 -40.14 -11.10 11.97
N ASN A 140 -40.60 -11.29 13.21
CA ASN A 140 -40.27 -10.43 14.34
C ASN A 140 -38.74 -10.43 14.63
N ALA A 141 -38.10 -11.60 14.59
CA ALA A 141 -36.64 -11.71 14.68
C ALA A 141 -35.90 -11.01 13.53
N ARG A 142 -36.47 -10.94 12.31
CA ARG A 142 -35.92 -10.12 11.21
C ARG A 142 -36.09 -8.64 11.47
N GLU A 143 -37.23 -8.22 12.02
CA GLU A 143 -37.56 -6.82 12.33
C GLU A 143 -36.68 -6.26 13.45
N ILE A 144 -36.55 -7.00 14.56
CA ILE A 144 -35.57 -6.72 15.63
C ILE A 144 -34.14 -6.68 15.04
N ALA A 145 -33.77 -7.62 14.16
CA ALA A 145 -32.47 -7.64 13.46
C ALA A 145 -32.36 -6.65 12.27
N VAL A 146 -33.37 -5.81 12.05
CA VAL A 146 -33.31 -4.60 11.21
C VAL A 146 -33.11 -3.38 12.10
N ASN A 147 -33.86 -3.25 13.20
CA ASN A 147 -33.74 -2.13 14.14
C ASN A 147 -32.40 -2.12 14.92
N ASP A 148 -31.83 -3.28 15.29
CA ASP A 148 -30.53 -3.34 15.99
C ASP A 148 -29.31 -3.20 15.05
N ARG A 149 -29.52 -2.91 13.75
CA ARG A 149 -28.41 -2.72 12.80
C ARG A 149 -27.66 -1.41 13.13
N PRO A 150 -26.33 -1.45 13.28
CA PRO A 150 -25.56 -0.23 13.52
C PRO A 150 -25.66 0.71 12.30
N ARG A 151 -25.95 1.99 12.56
CA ARG A 151 -25.97 3.05 11.54
C ARG A 151 -24.66 3.04 10.72
N PHE A 152 -24.79 3.26 9.41
CA PHE A 152 -23.70 3.29 8.45
C PHE A 152 -22.83 2.01 8.37
N LEU A 153 -23.42 0.82 8.66
CA LEU A 153 -22.72 -0.48 8.60
C LEU A 153 -21.90 -0.68 7.32
N ARG A 154 -22.44 -0.36 6.13
CA ARG A 154 -21.72 -0.52 4.85
C ARG A 154 -20.49 0.39 4.75
N LEU A 155 -20.60 1.68 5.07
CA LEU A 155 -19.49 2.62 5.09
C LEU A 155 -18.39 2.16 6.06
N ARG A 156 -18.77 1.73 7.27
CA ARG A 156 -17.83 1.22 8.28
C ARG A 156 -17.17 -0.10 7.86
N GLN A 157 -17.89 -0.94 7.10
CA GLN A 157 -17.30 -2.13 6.48
C GLN A 157 -16.27 -1.78 5.40
N ILE A 158 -16.49 -0.72 4.62
CA ILE A 158 -15.55 -0.22 3.59
C ILE A 158 -14.30 0.38 4.25
N ILE A 159 -14.46 1.24 5.27
CA ILE A 159 -13.35 1.81 6.05
C ILE A 159 -12.42 0.70 6.58
N ILE A 160 -12.99 -0.35 7.20
CA ILE A 160 -12.23 -1.49 7.74
C ILE A 160 -11.57 -2.31 6.62
N ALA A 161 -12.20 -2.43 5.45
CA ALA A 161 -11.60 -3.15 4.31
C ALA A 161 -10.44 -2.38 3.68
N LEU A 162 -10.59 -1.08 3.44
CA LEU A 162 -9.53 -0.20 2.89
C LEU A 162 -8.36 0.02 3.85
N ALA A 163 -8.59 -0.14 5.16
CA ALA A 163 -7.50 -0.11 6.14
C ALA A 163 -6.49 -1.26 5.96
N VAL A 164 -6.90 -2.40 5.37
CA VAL A 164 -5.96 -3.52 5.15
C VAL A 164 -4.85 -3.14 4.17
N PRO A 165 -5.10 -2.78 2.89
CA PRO A 165 -4.03 -2.42 1.96
C PRO A 165 -3.21 -1.22 2.43
N LEU A 166 -3.85 -0.19 2.99
CA LEU A 166 -3.15 1.00 3.49
C LEU A 166 -2.15 0.65 4.60
N VAL A 167 -2.58 -0.13 5.61
CA VAL A 167 -1.71 -0.48 6.75
C VAL A 167 -0.66 -1.51 6.36
N THR A 168 -0.98 -2.53 5.55
CA THR A 168 0.02 -3.52 5.12
C THR A 168 1.08 -2.90 4.22
N LEU A 169 0.71 -1.98 3.32
CA LEU A 169 1.66 -1.30 2.45
C LEU A 169 2.53 -0.32 3.25
N ALA A 170 1.92 0.54 4.08
CA ALA A 170 2.67 1.50 4.91
C ALA A 170 3.64 0.80 5.88
N LEU A 171 3.21 -0.31 6.53
CA LEU A 171 4.10 -1.10 7.39
C LEU A 171 5.26 -1.71 6.60
N SER A 172 5.00 -2.25 5.40
CA SER A 172 6.04 -2.84 4.55
C SER A 172 7.06 -1.81 4.09
N VAL A 173 6.59 -0.66 3.58
CA VAL A 173 7.45 0.48 3.23
C VAL A 173 8.25 0.96 4.44
N ARG A 174 7.64 1.07 5.63
CA ARG A 174 8.34 1.53 6.84
C ARG A 174 9.42 0.55 7.32
N LEU A 175 9.27 -0.75 7.09
CA LEU A 175 10.28 -1.76 7.43
C LEU A 175 11.45 -1.78 6.43
N ILE A 176 11.17 -1.59 5.13
CA ILE A 176 12.19 -1.51 4.08
C ILE A 176 12.92 -0.16 4.07
N ALA A 177 12.28 0.94 4.49
CA ALA A 177 12.90 2.23 4.74
C ALA A 177 13.74 2.23 6.05
N THR A 178 14.80 1.40 6.06
CA THR A 178 15.73 1.25 7.19
C THR A 178 17.17 1.02 6.72
N THR A 179 18.13 1.47 7.52
CA THR A 179 19.57 1.24 7.28
C THR A 179 19.94 -0.24 7.27
N GLY A 180 19.19 -1.08 8.01
CA GLY A 180 19.33 -2.53 7.96
C GLY A 180 18.94 -3.15 6.61
N PHE A 181 17.94 -2.61 5.91
CA PHE A 181 17.64 -3.02 4.54
C PHE A 181 18.69 -2.51 3.55
N LEU A 182 19.22 -1.29 3.71
CA LEU A 182 20.33 -0.79 2.89
C LEU A 182 21.57 -1.70 3.02
N TRP A 183 21.88 -2.13 4.24
CA TRP A 183 22.94 -3.10 4.50
C TRP A 183 22.70 -4.41 3.74
N LEU A 184 21.49 -4.99 3.85
CA LEU A 184 21.11 -6.20 3.12
C LEU A 184 21.19 -6.02 1.58
N ALA A 185 20.76 -4.87 1.08
CA ALA A 185 20.78 -4.55 -0.34
C ALA A 185 22.21 -4.41 -0.91
N TYR A 186 23.18 -3.90 -0.13
CA TYR A 186 24.58 -3.84 -0.56
C TYR A 186 25.33 -5.17 -0.38
N HIS A 187 24.92 -6.04 0.55
CA HIS A 187 25.62 -7.30 0.85
C HIS A 187 25.08 -8.52 0.09
N ARG A 188 24.06 -8.35 -0.76
CA ARG A 188 23.59 -9.40 -1.68
C ARG A 188 24.61 -9.64 -2.80
N PRO A 189 24.76 -10.89 -3.29
CA PRO A 189 25.49 -11.15 -4.52
C PRO A 189 24.93 -10.35 -5.70
N GLY A 190 25.82 -9.84 -6.56
CA GLY A 190 25.46 -9.13 -7.80
C GLY A 190 24.96 -7.69 -7.65
N PHE A 191 25.01 -7.07 -6.47
CA PHE A 191 24.70 -5.64 -6.33
C PHE A 191 25.80 -4.78 -7.01
N PRO A 192 25.45 -3.74 -7.80
CA PRO A 192 26.44 -2.95 -8.53
C PRO A 192 27.34 -2.13 -7.60
N ALA A 193 28.65 -2.20 -7.82
CA ALA A 193 29.64 -1.29 -7.27
C ALA A 193 29.44 0.15 -7.81
N ASP A 194 29.95 1.15 -7.10
CA ASP A 194 29.95 2.54 -7.59
C ASP A 194 31.15 2.77 -8.52
N SER A 195 30.89 3.07 -9.79
CA SER A 195 31.92 3.35 -10.81
C SER A 195 32.65 4.68 -10.58
N TYR A 196 32.12 5.55 -9.71
CA TYR A 196 32.67 6.87 -9.41
C TYR A 196 33.44 6.93 -8.07
N GLY A 197 33.75 5.77 -7.46
CA GLY A 197 34.78 5.63 -6.43
C GLY A 197 34.34 5.63 -4.96
N PHE A 198 33.04 5.58 -4.65
CA PHE A 198 32.61 5.30 -3.27
C PHE A 198 32.79 3.81 -2.93
N ASP A 199 33.54 3.52 -1.87
CA ASP A 199 33.58 2.19 -1.28
C ASP A 199 32.26 1.81 -0.55
N ALA A 200 32.13 0.55 -0.15
CA ALA A 200 30.92 0.07 0.52
C ALA A 200 30.65 0.74 1.88
N ALA A 201 31.68 1.21 2.59
CA ALA A 201 31.55 1.88 3.89
C ALA A 201 31.14 3.35 3.71
N GLU A 202 31.69 4.06 2.73
CA GLU A 202 31.25 5.40 2.31
C GLU A 202 29.79 5.38 1.84
N ARG A 203 29.42 4.43 0.96
CA ARG A 203 28.02 4.25 0.52
C ARG A 203 27.10 3.92 1.68
N MET A 204 27.56 3.16 2.67
CA MET A 204 26.77 2.81 3.86
C MET A 204 26.59 4.03 4.78
N ARG A 205 27.66 4.81 5.00
CA ARG A 205 27.66 6.05 5.78
C ARG A 205 26.70 7.08 5.19
N LEU A 206 26.90 7.44 3.92
CA LEU A 206 26.11 8.47 3.23
C LEU A 206 24.66 8.03 2.99
N GLY A 207 24.43 6.76 2.61
CA GLY A 207 23.08 6.22 2.46
C GLY A 207 22.32 6.12 3.79
N SER A 208 23.00 5.82 4.90
CA SER A 208 22.35 5.79 6.22
C SER A 208 21.78 7.16 6.61
N TYR A 209 22.52 8.25 6.39
CA TYR A 209 21.98 9.59 6.61
C TYR A 209 20.75 9.90 5.73
N GLY A 210 20.74 9.47 4.46
CA GLY A 210 19.58 9.65 3.60
C GLY A 210 18.32 8.92 4.12
N LEU A 211 18.45 7.65 4.52
CA LEU A 211 17.32 6.87 5.06
C LEU A 211 16.87 7.34 6.45
N GLU A 212 17.79 7.79 7.30
CA GLU A 212 17.44 8.45 8.56
C GLU A 212 16.68 9.76 8.31
N TYR A 213 17.13 10.57 7.36
CA TYR A 213 16.54 11.87 7.04
C TYR A 213 15.07 11.76 6.63
N ILE A 214 14.70 10.82 5.74
CA ILE A 214 13.30 10.65 5.31
C ILE A 214 12.38 10.10 6.41
N CYS A 215 12.94 9.58 7.50
CA CYS A 215 12.20 9.00 8.63
C CYS A 215 12.26 9.84 9.93
N ASN A 216 12.92 11.00 9.92
CA ASN A 216 13.12 11.86 11.10
C ASN A 216 12.52 13.27 10.91
N PHE A 217 12.56 14.10 11.96
CA PHE A 217 12.08 15.49 11.92
C PHE A 217 13.20 16.55 11.75
N ALA A 218 14.39 16.15 11.32
CA ALA A 218 15.50 17.10 11.12
C ALA A 218 15.27 18.02 9.90
N PRO A 219 15.71 19.30 9.95
CA PRO A 219 15.69 20.22 8.81
C PRO A 219 16.65 19.79 7.69
N SER A 220 16.50 20.35 6.49
CA SER A 220 17.30 20.02 5.31
C SER A 220 18.80 20.29 5.45
N THR A 221 19.23 21.08 6.43
CA THR A 221 20.64 21.23 6.83
C THR A 221 21.28 19.91 7.24
N TYR A 222 20.51 18.96 7.79
CA TYR A 222 20.98 17.60 8.12
C TYR A 222 21.61 16.88 6.92
N LEU A 223 21.24 17.21 5.66
CA LEU A 223 21.94 16.73 4.46
C LEU A 223 22.77 17.82 3.77
N SER A 224 22.35 19.09 3.79
CA SER A 224 23.05 20.16 3.05
C SER A 224 24.31 20.69 3.74
N GLU A 225 24.54 20.36 5.01
CA GLU A 225 25.78 20.68 5.75
C GLU A 225 26.78 19.52 5.76
N LEU A 226 26.42 18.35 5.20
CA LEU A 226 27.33 17.22 5.11
C LEU A 226 28.46 17.51 4.11
N THR A 227 29.70 17.59 4.61
CA THR A 227 30.90 17.87 3.81
C THR A 227 31.95 16.75 3.90
N ASN A 228 32.86 16.74 2.92
CA ASN A 228 34.08 15.92 2.95
C ASN A 228 35.22 16.64 3.69
N ALA A 229 36.37 15.97 3.85
CA ALA A 229 37.54 16.53 4.56
C ALA A 229 38.12 17.80 3.89
N GLN A 230 37.74 18.07 2.64
CA GLN A 230 38.12 19.24 1.85
C GLN A 230 37.02 20.32 1.83
N GLY A 231 35.97 20.20 2.65
CA GLY A 231 34.87 21.17 2.78
C GLY A 231 33.82 21.15 1.66
N HIS A 232 33.94 20.26 0.68
CA HIS A 232 32.96 20.15 -0.40
C HIS A 232 31.72 19.39 0.10
N LYS A 233 30.52 19.84 -0.30
CA LYS A 233 29.25 19.20 0.10
C LYS A 233 29.11 17.82 -0.56
N TRP A 234 28.65 16.84 0.21
CA TRP A 234 28.33 15.51 -0.31
C TRP A 234 27.07 15.50 -1.17
N PHE A 235 26.08 16.31 -0.82
CA PHE A 235 24.81 16.41 -1.56
C PHE A 235 24.67 17.79 -2.24
N LEU A 236 24.23 17.77 -3.49
CA LEU A 236 23.82 18.93 -4.28
C LEU A 236 22.51 19.50 -3.72
N ALA A 237 22.28 20.80 -3.91
CA ALA A 237 21.03 21.45 -3.47
C ALA A 237 19.77 20.78 -4.07
N LYS A 238 19.85 20.29 -5.32
CA LYS A 238 18.77 19.54 -5.99
C LYS A 238 18.46 18.22 -5.29
N GLU A 239 19.49 17.47 -4.89
CA GLU A 239 19.35 16.18 -4.19
C GLU A 239 18.76 16.37 -2.79
N VAL A 240 19.20 17.39 -2.06
CA VAL A 240 18.61 17.72 -0.75
C VAL A 240 17.16 18.15 -0.88
N ALA A 241 16.81 18.95 -1.90
CA ALA A 241 15.43 19.33 -2.16
C ALA A 241 14.54 18.09 -2.44
N HIS A 242 14.99 17.21 -3.35
CA HIS A 242 14.27 15.96 -3.64
C HIS A 242 14.13 15.06 -2.40
N MET A 243 15.19 14.88 -1.61
CA MET A 243 15.12 14.14 -0.34
C MET A 243 14.19 14.78 0.69
N THR A 244 14.02 16.10 0.65
CA THR A 244 13.05 16.84 1.48
C THR A 244 11.62 16.56 1.01
N ASP A 245 11.37 16.46 -0.30
CA ASP A 245 10.06 16.09 -0.83
C ASP A 245 9.72 14.61 -0.55
N VAL A 246 10.68 13.68 -0.72
CA VAL A 246 10.53 12.27 -0.35
C VAL A 246 10.20 12.12 1.15
N LYS A 247 10.87 12.90 2.02
CA LYS A 247 10.56 13.00 3.45
C LYS A 247 9.11 13.45 3.69
N HIS A 248 8.63 14.48 3.00
CA HIS A 248 7.24 14.94 3.12
C HIS A 248 6.23 13.86 2.67
N VAL A 249 6.45 13.23 1.51
CA VAL A 249 5.60 12.12 1.03
C VAL A 249 5.57 10.96 2.03
N MET A 250 6.73 10.57 2.57
CA MET A 250 6.85 9.52 3.59
C MET A 250 6.08 9.87 4.87
N ILE A 251 6.29 11.07 5.44
CA ILE A 251 5.61 11.50 6.67
C ILE A 251 4.09 11.59 6.48
N VAL A 252 3.63 12.19 5.37
CA VAL A 252 2.19 12.32 5.08
C VAL A 252 1.54 10.94 4.87
N ALA A 253 2.19 10.03 4.12
CA ALA A 253 1.69 8.67 3.93
C ALA A 253 1.56 7.90 5.26
N MET A 254 2.56 8.01 6.14
CA MET A 254 2.53 7.35 7.46
C MET A 254 1.46 7.95 8.39
N ILE A 255 1.27 9.28 8.37
CA ILE A 255 0.19 9.95 9.12
C ILE A 255 -1.19 9.50 8.61
N LEU A 256 -1.42 9.51 7.29
CA LEU A 256 -2.69 9.10 6.69
C LEU A 256 -3.00 7.62 6.96
N ALA A 257 -2.02 6.72 6.81
CA ALA A 257 -2.19 5.31 7.13
C ALA A 257 -2.50 5.08 8.63
N THR A 258 -1.83 5.81 9.52
CA THR A 258 -2.07 5.73 10.98
C THR A 258 -3.44 6.27 11.37
N ALA A 259 -3.84 7.42 10.81
CA ALA A 259 -5.16 8.01 11.03
C ALA A 259 -6.29 7.10 10.52
N TRP A 260 -6.11 6.49 9.33
CA TRP A 260 -7.07 5.54 8.78
C TRP A 260 -7.12 4.23 9.60
N ALA A 261 -5.99 3.76 10.11
CA ALA A 261 -5.94 2.63 11.04
C ALA A 261 -6.72 2.93 12.34
N ALA A 262 -6.53 4.12 12.93
CA ALA A 262 -7.28 4.55 14.11
C ALA A 262 -8.79 4.64 13.83
N LEU A 263 -9.19 5.21 12.69
CA LEU A 263 -10.59 5.28 12.25
C LEU A 263 -11.20 3.88 12.02
N ALA A 264 -10.44 2.93 11.49
CA ALA A 264 -10.84 1.54 11.31
C ALA A 264 -10.90 0.75 12.63
N LEU A 265 -10.02 1.03 13.59
CA LEU A 265 -10.05 0.46 14.94
C LEU A 265 -11.26 0.98 15.73
N PHE A 266 -11.53 2.29 15.72
CA PHE A 266 -12.73 2.89 16.30
C PHE A 266 -14.00 2.32 15.64
N SER A 267 -14.01 2.25 14.31
CA SER A 267 -15.07 1.61 13.53
C SER A 267 -15.30 0.15 13.92
N SER A 268 -14.23 -0.61 14.17
CA SER A 268 -14.29 -2.01 14.59
C SER A 268 -14.77 -2.16 16.03
N HIS A 269 -14.29 -1.33 16.96
CA HIS A 269 -14.64 -1.39 18.38
C HIS A 269 -16.16 -1.26 18.57
N SER A 270 -16.78 -0.22 18.01
CA SER A 270 -18.23 -0.01 18.13
C SER A 270 -19.07 -1.01 17.29
N LEU A 271 -18.47 -1.78 16.38
CA LEU A 271 -19.13 -2.90 15.67
C LEU A 271 -19.03 -4.24 16.42
N LYS A 272 -18.05 -4.40 17.33
CA LYS A 272 -17.65 -5.68 17.96
C LYS A 272 -18.83 -6.47 18.52
N GLU A 273 -19.77 -5.78 19.16
CA GLU A 273 -20.96 -6.38 19.76
C GLU A 273 -22.20 -6.37 18.85
N ARG A 274 -22.34 -5.33 18.01
CA ARG A 274 -23.57 -5.07 17.24
C ARG A 274 -23.62 -5.81 15.90
N ALA A 275 -22.47 -6.27 15.38
CA ALA A 275 -22.40 -6.97 14.10
C ALA A 275 -21.33 -8.09 14.12
N PRO A 276 -21.53 -9.15 14.92
CA PRO A 276 -20.53 -10.20 15.11
C PRO A 276 -20.17 -10.90 13.79
N GLY A 277 -18.92 -10.73 13.37
CA GLY A 277 -18.40 -11.24 12.09
C GLY A 277 -18.37 -10.25 10.92
N ALA A 278 -19.02 -9.08 11.03
CA ALA A 278 -18.94 -8.04 9.99
C ALA A 278 -17.50 -7.53 9.79
N ILE A 279 -16.78 -7.30 10.91
CA ILE A 279 -15.37 -6.89 10.93
C ILE A 279 -14.48 -7.90 10.20
N ARG A 280 -14.64 -9.21 10.48
CA ARG A 280 -13.86 -10.28 9.82
C ARG A 280 -14.12 -10.33 8.32
N LYS A 281 -15.38 -10.16 7.88
CA LYS A 281 -15.72 -10.09 6.45
C LYS A 281 -15.04 -8.90 5.76
N SER A 282 -15.01 -7.73 6.42
CA SER A 282 -14.31 -6.55 5.90
C SER A 282 -12.80 -6.76 5.79
N ILE A 283 -12.17 -7.31 6.83
CA ILE A 283 -10.72 -7.61 6.82
C ILE A 283 -10.37 -8.62 5.72
N PHE A 284 -11.18 -9.67 5.55
CA PHE A 284 -10.98 -10.67 4.50
C PHE A 284 -11.17 -10.06 3.10
N ALA A 285 -12.17 -9.20 2.89
CA ALA A 285 -12.36 -8.47 1.63
C ALA A 285 -11.20 -7.49 1.37
N GLY A 286 -10.72 -6.79 2.40
CA GLY A 286 -9.52 -5.95 2.33
C GLY A 286 -8.27 -6.74 1.93
N SER A 287 -8.12 -7.97 2.42
CA SER A 287 -7.01 -8.86 2.02
C SER A 287 -7.05 -9.20 0.53
N TRP A 288 -8.23 -9.44 -0.04
CA TRP A 288 -8.37 -9.65 -1.49
C TRP A 288 -8.06 -8.39 -2.30
N ILE A 289 -8.48 -7.21 -1.83
CA ILE A 289 -8.12 -5.92 -2.44
C ILE A 289 -6.60 -5.75 -2.44
N THR A 290 -5.93 -6.00 -1.32
CA THR A 290 -4.46 -5.92 -1.24
C THR A 290 -3.77 -6.93 -2.15
N LEU A 291 -4.24 -8.18 -2.20
CA LEU A 291 -3.66 -9.23 -3.05
C LEU A 291 -3.72 -8.85 -4.53
N VAL A 292 -4.89 -8.40 -5.01
CA VAL A 292 -5.06 -7.95 -6.41
C VAL A 292 -4.20 -6.71 -6.70
N LEU A 293 -4.13 -5.75 -5.77
CA LEU A 293 -3.29 -4.56 -5.91
C LEU A 293 -1.80 -4.89 -5.98
N MET A 294 -1.30 -5.79 -5.13
CA MET A 294 0.11 -6.21 -5.14
C MET A 294 0.47 -7.00 -6.40
N ILE A 295 -0.43 -7.85 -6.90
CA ILE A 295 -0.23 -8.56 -8.18
C ILE A 295 -0.19 -7.55 -9.34
N ALA A 296 -1.13 -6.60 -9.40
CA ALA A 296 -1.17 -5.59 -10.45
C ALA A 296 0.10 -4.70 -10.47
N LEU A 297 0.53 -4.20 -9.30
CA LEU A 297 1.77 -3.42 -9.19
C LEU A 297 3.01 -4.24 -9.52
N GLY A 298 3.07 -5.51 -9.09
CA GLY A 298 4.16 -6.43 -9.41
C GLY A 298 4.28 -6.69 -10.91
N VAL A 299 3.15 -6.91 -11.61
CA VAL A 299 3.12 -7.09 -13.07
C VAL A 299 3.54 -5.80 -13.80
N LEU A 300 3.06 -4.62 -13.37
CA LEU A 300 3.46 -3.35 -13.97
C LEU A 300 4.96 -3.07 -13.80
N GLY A 301 5.52 -3.33 -12.61
CA GLY A 301 6.95 -3.19 -12.35
C GLY A 301 7.80 -4.19 -13.16
N ALA A 302 7.35 -5.44 -13.28
CA ALA A 302 8.07 -6.48 -14.03
C ALA A 302 8.04 -6.29 -15.56
N LEU A 303 6.98 -5.70 -16.11
CA LEU A 303 6.84 -5.45 -17.56
C LEU A 303 7.48 -4.14 -18.04
N GLY A 304 7.80 -3.21 -17.14
CA GLY A 304 8.25 -1.88 -17.54
C GLY A 304 8.76 -1.01 -16.40
N TRP A 305 9.75 -1.51 -15.66
CA TRP A 305 10.31 -0.85 -14.47
C TRP A 305 10.60 0.64 -14.65
N GLU A 306 11.32 1.04 -15.72
CA GLU A 306 11.67 2.45 -15.96
C GLU A 306 10.44 3.35 -16.16
N SER A 307 9.41 2.86 -16.85
CA SER A 307 8.15 3.58 -17.07
C SER A 307 7.31 3.68 -15.79
N PHE A 308 7.32 2.61 -14.97
CA PHE A 308 6.70 2.60 -13.65
C PHE A 308 7.40 3.59 -12.69
N PHE A 309 8.73 3.55 -12.63
CA PHE A 309 9.55 4.44 -11.81
C PHE A 309 9.40 5.91 -12.23
N THR A 310 9.45 6.19 -13.53
CA THR A 310 9.25 7.55 -14.09
C THR A 310 7.88 8.09 -13.72
N ARG A 311 6.79 7.36 -14.03
CA ARG A 311 5.41 7.82 -13.74
C ARG A 311 5.14 7.99 -12.25
N PHE A 312 5.76 7.18 -11.40
CA PHE A 312 5.71 7.38 -9.95
C PHE A 312 6.36 8.72 -9.56
N HIS A 313 7.53 9.04 -10.10
CA HIS A 313 8.22 10.29 -9.78
C HIS A 313 7.55 11.53 -10.40
N GLU A 314 6.96 11.42 -11.59
CA GLU A 314 6.14 12.48 -12.19
C GLU A 314 4.90 12.81 -11.32
N LEU A 315 4.27 11.80 -10.73
CA LEU A 315 3.09 11.96 -9.88
C LEU A 315 3.40 12.64 -8.53
N PHE A 316 4.52 12.29 -7.89
CA PHE A 316 4.88 12.81 -6.57
C PHE A 316 5.83 14.02 -6.60
N PHE A 317 6.56 14.21 -7.69
CA PHE A 317 7.59 15.26 -7.86
C PHE A 317 7.50 15.94 -9.24
N PRO A 318 6.34 16.51 -9.63
CA PRO A 318 6.13 17.14 -10.94
C PRO A 318 7.11 18.28 -11.27
N GLN A 319 7.79 18.84 -10.26
CA GLN A 319 8.89 19.80 -10.37
C GLN A 319 10.19 19.24 -10.98
N GLY A 320 10.26 17.95 -11.33
CA GLY A 320 11.42 17.34 -12.03
C GLY A 320 12.72 17.29 -11.21
N ASN A 321 12.64 17.50 -9.89
CA ASN A 321 13.82 17.55 -9.03
C ASN A 321 14.46 16.18 -8.75
N TRP A 322 13.81 15.10 -9.18
CA TRP A 322 14.22 13.70 -9.04
C TRP A 322 15.18 13.18 -10.12
N MET A 323 15.37 13.91 -11.22
CA MET A 323 16.27 13.50 -12.31
C MET A 323 17.74 13.83 -11.98
N PHE A 324 18.61 12.83 -11.94
CA PHE A 324 20.04 12.98 -11.60
C PHE A 324 20.95 12.35 -12.67
N ARG A 325 22.20 12.82 -12.75
CA ARG A 325 23.26 12.22 -13.56
C ARG A 325 23.86 11.04 -12.79
N ALA A 326 24.35 10.02 -13.48
CA ALA A 326 24.94 8.84 -12.84
C ALA A 326 26.11 9.15 -11.87
N SER A 327 26.79 10.29 -12.03
CA SER A 327 27.86 10.77 -11.15
C SER A 327 27.38 11.50 -9.88
N ASP A 328 26.11 11.91 -9.81
CA ASP A 328 25.52 12.61 -8.68
C ASP A 328 25.38 11.65 -7.48
N THR A 329 25.63 12.14 -6.27
CA THR A 329 25.76 11.32 -5.05
C THR A 329 24.54 10.43 -4.78
N LEU A 330 23.33 10.96 -4.93
CA LEU A 330 22.11 10.30 -4.48
C LEU A 330 21.78 9.05 -5.31
N ILE A 331 21.98 9.06 -6.63
CA ILE A 331 21.77 7.89 -7.48
C ILE A 331 22.89 6.85 -7.34
N ARG A 332 24.10 7.26 -6.91
CA ARG A 332 25.20 6.33 -6.58
C ARG A 332 24.95 5.59 -5.25
N LEU A 333 24.25 6.22 -4.31
CA LEU A 333 23.78 5.56 -3.09
C LEU A 333 22.57 4.66 -3.37
N TYR A 334 21.61 5.15 -4.16
CA TYR A 334 20.38 4.42 -4.49
C TYR A 334 20.26 4.19 -6.01
N PRO A 335 21.07 3.29 -6.60
CA PRO A 335 21.01 2.99 -8.03
C PRO A 335 19.67 2.31 -8.38
N PRO A 336 19.27 2.25 -9.67
CA PRO A 336 18.01 1.62 -10.08
C PRO A 336 17.79 0.21 -9.50
N GLN A 337 18.84 -0.60 -9.40
CA GLN A 337 18.80 -1.93 -8.78
C GLN A 337 18.36 -1.91 -7.30
N PHE A 338 18.78 -0.90 -6.51
CA PHE A 338 18.32 -0.76 -5.12
C PHE A 338 16.81 -0.54 -5.05
N TRP A 339 16.24 0.23 -5.99
CA TRP A 339 14.81 0.50 -6.03
C TRP A 339 13.99 -0.70 -6.52
N VAL A 340 14.50 -1.47 -7.49
CA VAL A 340 13.94 -2.78 -7.87
C VAL A 340 13.90 -3.70 -6.65
N ASP A 341 15.01 -3.79 -5.91
CA ASP A 341 15.14 -4.66 -4.74
C ASP A 341 14.25 -4.22 -3.56
N ALA A 342 14.16 -2.92 -3.31
CA ALA A 342 13.23 -2.36 -2.34
C ALA A 342 11.77 -2.62 -2.73
N GLY A 343 11.43 -2.46 -4.03
CA GLY A 343 10.09 -2.74 -4.56
C GLY A 343 9.68 -4.20 -4.37
N ILE A 344 10.56 -5.14 -4.72
CA ILE A 344 10.36 -6.58 -4.51
C ILE A 344 10.20 -6.89 -3.01
N ALA A 345 11.04 -6.31 -2.14
CA ALA A 345 10.97 -6.54 -0.71
C ALA A 345 9.69 -5.98 -0.05
N VAL A 346 9.24 -4.79 -0.48
CA VAL A 346 7.96 -4.20 -0.06
C VAL A 346 6.79 -5.08 -0.52
N ALA A 347 6.79 -5.53 -1.78
CA ALA A 347 5.75 -6.42 -2.30
C ALA A 347 5.70 -7.76 -1.55
N ALA A 348 6.86 -8.36 -1.27
CA ALA A 348 6.97 -9.62 -0.52
C ALA A 348 6.44 -9.48 0.92
N LEU A 349 6.80 -8.41 1.64
CA LEU A 349 6.27 -8.15 2.98
C LEU A 349 4.77 -7.83 2.96
N ALA A 350 4.29 -7.05 1.99
CA ALA A 350 2.88 -6.71 1.87
C ALA A 350 2.03 -7.96 1.57
N LEU A 351 2.52 -8.86 0.71
CA LEU A 351 1.90 -10.16 0.44
C LEU A 351 1.93 -11.07 1.68
N LEU A 352 3.06 -11.15 2.40
CA LEU A 352 3.18 -11.92 3.64
C LEU A 352 2.17 -11.46 4.71
N PHE A 353 2.09 -10.16 4.96
CA PHE A 353 1.09 -9.60 5.88
C PHE A 353 -0.35 -9.83 5.38
N THR A 354 -0.60 -9.69 4.07
CA THR A 354 -1.91 -9.96 3.47
C THR A 354 -2.34 -11.42 3.66
N ILE A 355 -1.45 -12.38 3.43
CA ILE A 355 -1.70 -13.82 3.62
C ILE A 355 -1.97 -14.10 5.12
N LEU A 356 -1.16 -13.56 6.02
CA LEU A 356 -1.36 -13.71 7.46
C LEU A 356 -2.73 -13.16 7.91
N VAL A 357 -3.09 -11.95 7.47
CA VAL A 357 -4.39 -11.33 7.75
C VAL A 357 -5.55 -12.12 7.14
N MET A 358 -5.39 -12.68 5.94
CA MET A 358 -6.39 -13.52 5.27
C MET A 358 -6.63 -14.85 6.00
N VAL A 359 -5.56 -15.52 6.45
CA VAL A 359 -5.63 -16.75 7.26
C VAL A 359 -6.25 -16.48 8.63
N LEU A 360 -5.83 -15.41 9.32
CA LEU A 360 -6.38 -15.05 10.63
C LEU A 360 -7.85 -14.65 10.57
N SER A 361 -8.28 -13.95 9.52
CA SER A 361 -9.67 -13.54 9.29
C SER A 361 -10.59 -14.63 8.71
N TRP A 362 -10.03 -15.77 8.29
CA TRP A 362 -10.72 -16.81 7.52
C TRP A 362 -12.08 -17.25 8.13
N PRO A 363 -13.16 -17.30 7.34
CA PRO A 363 -14.53 -17.51 7.84
C PRO A 363 -14.87 -18.99 8.06
N THR A 364 -14.26 -19.64 9.06
CA THR A 364 -14.57 -21.05 9.41
C THR A 364 -16.01 -21.24 9.93
N LYS A 365 -16.58 -22.44 9.75
CA LYS A 365 -17.95 -22.80 10.21
C LYS A 365 -18.13 -22.57 11.73
N PHE A 366 -17.30 -23.21 12.55
CA PHE A 366 -17.24 -23.03 14.01
C PHE A 366 -17.18 -21.56 14.48
N ARG A 367 -16.35 -20.71 13.83
CA ARG A 367 -16.27 -19.27 14.16
C ARG A 367 -17.54 -18.49 13.80
N ARG A 368 -18.34 -18.96 12.84
CA ARG A 368 -19.66 -18.39 12.50
C ARG A 368 -20.76 -18.88 13.45
N GLU A 369 -20.73 -20.14 13.87
CA GLU A 369 -21.67 -20.67 14.87
C GLU A 369 -21.50 -20.01 16.23
N ARG A 370 -20.26 -19.87 16.73
CA ARG A 370 -19.99 -19.12 17.98
C ARG A 370 -20.46 -17.66 17.88
N ALA A 371 -20.23 -17.00 16.73
CA ALA A 371 -20.73 -15.65 16.49
C ALA A 371 -22.27 -15.54 16.47
N ARG A 372 -22.98 -16.61 16.08
CA ARG A 372 -24.46 -16.68 16.15
C ARG A 372 -24.95 -16.93 17.58
N LYS A 373 -24.34 -17.84 18.33
CA LYS A 373 -24.69 -18.10 19.75
C LYS A 373 -24.60 -16.82 20.57
N ASN A 374 -23.42 -16.18 20.57
CA ASN A 374 -23.19 -14.89 21.24
C ASN A 374 -24.17 -13.76 20.84
N ALA A 375 -24.80 -13.83 19.66
CA ALA A 375 -25.83 -12.87 19.24
C ALA A 375 -27.21 -13.21 19.81
N ALA A 376 -27.58 -14.50 19.80
CA ALA A 376 -28.81 -14.98 20.44
C ALA A 376 -28.79 -14.75 21.96
N ASP A 377 -27.65 -15.01 22.62
CA ASP A 377 -27.46 -14.78 24.05
C ASP A 377 -27.71 -13.31 24.42
N ARG A 378 -27.27 -12.35 23.58
CA ARG A 378 -27.56 -10.91 23.78
C ARG A 378 -29.03 -10.55 23.55
N LEU A 379 -29.71 -11.20 22.60
CA LEU A 379 -31.13 -10.94 22.33
C LEU A 379 -31.99 -11.42 23.51
N ALA A 380 -31.73 -12.63 24.01
CA ALA A 380 -32.39 -13.16 25.21
C ALA A 380 -32.13 -12.29 26.45
N LEU A 381 -30.91 -11.78 26.63
CA LEU A 381 -30.57 -10.90 27.75
C LEU A 381 -31.22 -9.51 27.62
N LYS A 382 -31.31 -8.94 26.40
CA LYS A 382 -32.09 -7.72 26.13
C LYS A 382 -33.57 -7.92 26.44
N GLN A 383 -34.16 -9.05 26.05
CA GLN A 383 -35.57 -9.34 26.26
C GLN A 383 -35.93 -9.38 27.76
N LYS A 384 -35.10 -10.02 28.59
CA LYS A 384 -35.27 -10.02 30.06
C LYS A 384 -35.23 -8.61 30.64
N LEU A 385 -34.21 -7.82 30.29
CA LEU A 385 -34.06 -6.40 30.67
C LEU A 385 -35.10 -5.45 30.03
N SER A 386 -36.17 -5.98 29.44
CA SER A 386 -37.34 -5.24 28.95
C SER A 386 -38.67 -5.82 29.43
N GLN A 387 -38.60 -6.79 30.36
CA GLN A 387 -39.73 -7.42 31.04
C GLN A 387 -39.67 -7.20 32.56
N ASP A 388 -38.46 -6.98 33.09
CA ASP A 388 -38.19 -6.33 34.38
C ASP A 388 -38.26 -4.79 34.26
#